data_AF-A0A2H6A497-F1
#
_entry.id   AF-A0A2H6A497-F1
#
_cell.length_a   1.000
_cell.length_b   1.000
_cell.length_c   1.000
_cell.angle_alpha   90.00
_cell.angle_beta   90.00
_cell.angle_gamma   90.00
#
_symmetry.space_group_name_H-M   'P 1'
#
loop_
_entity.id
_entity.type
_entity.pdbx_description
1 polymer ?
#
loop_
_entity_poly.entity_id
_entity_poly.type
_entity_poly.pdbx_seq_one_letter_code
_entity_poly.pdbx_strand_id
1 'polypeptide(L)'
;MTEIALGTLGLAAAWLLRALGVEPIPTWFYVAVWYPTLLLLDGAASTLGRDRPLLGKPKLALSLFAWSPVIWLVFEAINFRLEAWYYVFLPRSLPERWTGIMISFATVIPAVVLAARFLESAKVGARWQTRPLALGLPRVEWFIPLGIAATAAALIWPRYAHPLVWGSFLLVADPIVYRKASHLSILADLERGYWGRTGRLMLGGLGIGLLWELYNHGARGKWIYTVPWLEEMKWFEMPPLGFLGFPFFALEAWSMYHALAALRVAVPVSTQRSDPAVRPARGLVAGTLAAAFSVTVLWGMERQTISSTVPHLETGPAQLTFWEIARSDGQTLSGSLDISPDSAIALIETAKLAALRGIGLEHAAALRRVGVETVCQLAARDPRGLWTRLRSAKERPGKRPTEAEVRVWVRAARRECQQ
;
A
#
# COMPACT_ATOMS: atom_id res chain seq x y z
N MET A 1 28.34 6.91 0.59
CA MET A 1 28.81 5.60 0.03
C MET A 1 28.33 4.45 0.92
N THR A 2 28.43 4.59 2.24
CA THR A 2 27.94 3.60 3.21
C THR A 2 26.44 3.30 3.07
N GLU A 3 25.60 4.31 2.89
CA GLU A 3 24.13 4.13 2.74
C GLU A 3 23.77 3.35 1.48
N ILE A 4 24.48 3.62 0.38
CA ILE A 4 24.29 2.91 -0.88
C ILE A 4 24.69 1.44 -0.72
N ALA A 5 25.85 1.17 -0.12
CA ALA A 5 26.31 -0.20 0.12
C ALA A 5 25.34 -0.99 1.02
N LEU A 6 24.91 -0.41 2.14
CA LEU A 6 23.95 -1.03 3.06
C LEU A 6 22.60 -1.27 2.38
N GLY A 7 22.10 -0.28 1.63
CA GLY A 7 20.85 -0.40 0.88
C GLY A 7 20.92 -1.49 -0.20
N THR A 8 22.03 -1.59 -0.95
CA THR A 8 22.21 -2.62 -1.98
C THR A 8 22.28 -4.01 -1.35
N LEU A 9 23.08 -4.19 -0.30
CA LEU A 9 23.22 -5.47 0.40
C LEU A 9 21.90 -5.91 1.05
N GLY A 10 21.19 -4.99 1.70
CA GLY A 10 19.88 -5.26 2.29
C GLY A 10 18.84 -5.67 1.24
N LEU A 11 18.80 -4.98 0.10
CA LEU A 11 17.88 -5.32 -0.99
C LEU A 11 18.22 -6.69 -1.61
N ALA A 12 19.50 -6.97 -1.84
CA ALA A 12 19.95 -8.27 -2.36
C ALA A 12 19.62 -9.41 -1.39
N ALA A 13 19.86 -9.21 -0.08
CA ALA A 13 19.50 -10.18 0.94
C ALA A 13 18.00 -10.44 1.00
N ALA A 14 17.17 -9.39 0.95
CA ALA A 14 15.72 -9.53 0.94
C ALA A 14 15.22 -10.35 -0.25
N TRP A 15 15.72 -10.09 -1.47
CA TRP A 15 15.37 -10.87 -2.66
C TRP A 15 15.84 -12.32 -2.58
N LEU A 16 17.08 -12.56 -2.11
CA LEU A 16 17.62 -13.91 -1.95
C LEU A 16 16.81 -14.72 -0.94
N LEU A 17 16.60 -14.19 0.27
CA LEU A 17 15.84 -14.89 1.32
C LEU A 17 14.39 -15.12 0.91
N ARG A 18 13.79 -14.18 0.15
CA ARG A 18 12.47 -14.37 -0.46
C ARG A 18 12.45 -15.50 -1.49
N ALA A 19 13.46 -15.56 -2.37
CA ALA A 19 13.58 -16.63 -3.37
C ALA A 19 13.79 -18.01 -2.73
N LEU A 20 14.54 -18.06 -1.64
CA LEU A 20 14.75 -19.27 -0.82
C LEU A 20 13.54 -19.63 0.06
N GLY A 21 12.52 -18.77 0.12
CA GLY A 21 11.30 -19.04 0.90
C GLY A 21 11.47 -18.96 2.43
N VAL A 22 12.55 -18.33 2.92
CA VAL A 22 12.92 -18.28 4.34
C VAL A 22 12.03 -17.28 5.08
N GLU A 23 11.09 -17.78 5.89
CA GLU A 23 10.25 -16.92 6.74
C GLU A 23 11.10 -16.17 7.79
N PRO A 24 10.72 -14.93 8.18
CA PRO A 24 9.51 -14.22 7.81
C PRO A 24 9.58 -13.45 6.48
N ILE A 25 10.67 -13.55 5.71
CA ILE A 25 10.96 -12.63 4.60
C ILE A 25 9.92 -12.65 3.48
N PRO A 26 9.43 -13.78 2.96
CA PRO A 26 8.35 -13.77 1.96
C PRO A 26 7.06 -13.09 2.46
N THR A 27 6.69 -13.28 3.73
CA THR A 27 5.52 -12.66 4.35
C THR A 27 5.71 -11.16 4.54
N TRP A 28 6.87 -10.77 5.07
CA TRP A 28 7.27 -9.39 5.37
C TRP A 28 8.02 -8.70 4.24
N PHE A 29 7.92 -9.24 3.02
CA PHE A 29 8.82 -8.89 1.92
C PHE A 29 8.79 -7.40 1.61
N TYR A 30 7.59 -6.80 1.63
CA TYR A 30 7.40 -5.36 1.46
C TYR A 30 8.32 -4.54 2.39
N VAL A 31 8.31 -4.83 3.70
CA VAL A 31 9.13 -4.11 4.68
C VAL A 31 10.62 -4.37 4.41
N ALA A 32 10.97 -5.63 4.14
CA ALA A 32 12.36 -6.05 3.91
C ALA A 32 13.00 -5.35 2.71
N VAL A 33 12.24 -5.02 1.66
CA VAL A 33 12.77 -4.33 0.46
C VAL A 33 12.65 -2.81 0.52
N TRP A 34 11.62 -2.26 1.18
CA TRP A 34 11.40 -0.81 1.16
C TRP A 34 12.43 -0.03 1.95
N TYR A 35 12.80 -0.45 3.17
CA TYR A 35 13.78 0.29 3.97
C TYR A 35 15.17 0.37 3.30
N PRO A 36 15.72 -0.73 2.74
CA PRO A 36 16.92 -0.65 1.91
C PRO A 36 16.75 0.25 0.68
N THR A 37 15.58 0.24 0.03
CA THR A 37 15.28 1.12 -1.10
C THR A 37 15.30 2.60 -0.71
N LEU A 38 14.77 2.96 0.47
CA LEU A 38 14.85 4.33 0.99
C LEU A 38 16.31 4.76 1.22
N LEU A 39 17.15 3.87 1.78
CA LEU A 39 18.58 4.14 1.96
C LEU A 39 19.31 4.34 0.63
N LEU A 40 18.99 3.52 -0.38
CA LEU A 40 19.52 3.66 -1.74
C LEU A 40 19.16 5.01 -2.35
N LEU A 41 17.87 5.38 -2.32
CA LEU A 41 17.40 6.65 -2.87
C LEU A 41 18.05 7.84 -2.14
N ASP A 42 18.11 7.82 -0.81
CA ASP A 42 18.69 8.91 -0.03
C ASP A 42 20.21 9.03 -0.27
N GLY A 43 20.92 7.90 -0.28
CA GLY A 43 22.36 7.84 -0.54
C GLY A 43 22.72 8.26 -1.97
N ALA A 44 21.95 7.82 -2.97
CA ALA A 44 22.13 8.20 -4.36
C ALA A 44 21.84 9.70 -4.57
N ALA A 45 20.73 10.21 -4.02
CA ALA A 45 20.39 11.63 -4.08
C ALA A 45 21.47 12.50 -3.41
N SER A 46 22.00 12.06 -2.28
CA SER A 46 23.09 12.75 -1.58
C SER A 46 24.40 12.76 -2.34
N THR A 47 24.75 11.64 -2.98
CA THR A 47 25.98 11.53 -3.79
C THR A 47 25.90 12.42 -5.03
N LEU A 48 24.76 12.38 -5.75
CA LEU A 48 24.53 13.21 -6.93
C LEU A 48 24.45 14.71 -6.59
N GLY A 49 23.76 15.04 -5.50
CA GLY A 49 23.56 16.42 -5.06
C GLY A 49 24.76 17.04 -4.35
N ARG A 50 25.75 16.22 -3.93
CA ARG A 50 26.86 16.60 -3.05
C ARG A 50 26.40 17.16 -1.69
N ASP A 51 25.31 16.60 -1.17
CA ASP A 51 24.65 17.02 0.08
C ASP A 51 24.53 15.88 1.09
N ARG A 52 24.34 16.21 2.36
CA ARG A 52 24.10 15.20 3.43
C ARG A 52 22.79 14.42 3.23
N PRO A 53 22.70 13.15 3.69
CA PRO A 53 21.47 12.35 3.65
C PRO A 53 20.30 13.08 4.31
N LEU A 54 19.11 13.01 3.69
CA LEU A 54 17.90 13.64 4.20
C LEU A 54 17.43 12.92 5.47
N LEU A 55 17.47 11.58 5.45
CA LEU A 55 17.14 10.73 6.59
C LEU A 55 18.21 10.78 7.69
N GLY A 56 19.40 11.33 7.39
CA GLY A 56 20.43 11.63 8.40
C GLY A 56 20.05 12.80 9.32
N LYS A 57 18.95 13.53 9.05
CA LYS A 57 18.42 14.58 9.91
C LYS A 57 17.36 13.98 10.86
N PRO A 58 17.68 13.67 12.13
CA PRO A 58 16.84 12.82 12.98
C PRO A 58 15.43 13.37 13.20
N LYS A 59 15.29 14.69 13.40
CA LYS A 59 13.97 15.33 13.60
C LYS A 59 13.10 15.25 12.34
N LEU A 60 13.69 15.43 11.17
CA LEU A 60 12.97 15.33 9.90
C LEU A 60 12.61 13.88 9.59
N ALA A 61 13.56 12.95 9.75
CA ALA A 61 13.33 11.53 9.56
C ALA A 61 12.20 11.03 10.46
N LEU A 62 12.27 11.33 11.77
CA LEU A 62 11.20 10.98 12.71
C LEU A 62 9.86 11.57 12.28
N SER A 63 9.83 12.84 11.86
CA SER A 63 8.60 13.48 11.37
C SER A 63 8.05 12.82 10.10
N LEU A 64 8.89 12.45 9.14
CA LEU A 64 8.48 11.76 7.91
C LEU A 64 7.88 10.39 8.24
N PHE A 65 8.62 9.55 8.98
CA PHE A 65 8.17 8.20 9.32
C PHE A 65 6.95 8.20 10.26
N ALA A 66 6.82 9.16 11.18
CA ALA A 66 5.68 9.21 12.11
C ALA A 66 4.38 9.68 11.44
N TRP A 67 4.45 10.66 10.52
CA TRP A 67 3.25 11.18 9.83
C TRP A 67 2.88 10.39 8.59
N SER A 68 3.81 9.64 8.00
CA SER A 68 3.54 8.79 6.83
C SER A 68 2.40 7.78 7.02
N PRO A 69 2.35 6.96 8.09
CA PRO A 69 1.27 6.00 8.25
C PRO A 69 -0.06 6.70 8.49
N VAL A 70 -0.06 7.82 9.20
CA VAL A 70 -1.27 8.63 9.46
C VAL A 70 -1.87 9.14 8.16
N ILE A 71 -1.03 9.65 7.25
CA ILE A 71 -1.46 10.11 5.93
C ILE A 71 -2.02 8.95 5.11
N TRP A 72 -1.34 7.80 5.06
CA TRP A 72 -1.85 6.65 4.31
C TRP A 72 -3.17 6.11 4.90
N LEU A 73 -3.33 6.12 6.22
CA LEU A 73 -4.56 5.67 6.89
C LEU A 73 -5.79 6.53 6.55
N VAL A 74 -5.62 7.75 6.04
CA VAL A 74 -6.73 8.54 5.45
C VAL A 74 -7.28 7.83 4.20
N PHE A 75 -6.41 7.30 3.35
CA PHE A 75 -6.80 6.55 2.16
C PHE A 75 -7.39 5.18 2.54
N GLU A 76 -6.89 4.51 3.59
CA GLU A 76 -7.51 3.30 4.14
C GLU A 76 -8.93 3.56 4.65
N ALA A 77 -9.14 4.66 5.37
CA ALA A 77 -10.47 5.04 5.87
C ALA A 77 -11.46 5.30 4.72
N ILE A 78 -11.00 5.92 3.64
CA ILE A 78 -11.80 6.09 2.41
C ILE A 78 -12.04 4.74 1.73
N ASN A 79 -11.05 3.85 1.73
CA ASN A 79 -11.12 2.55 1.10
C ASN A 79 -12.20 1.64 1.72
N PHE A 80 -12.60 1.85 2.98
CA PHE A 80 -13.78 1.19 3.56
C PHE A 80 -15.06 1.38 2.73
N ARG A 81 -15.17 2.50 2.02
CA ARG A 81 -16.31 2.78 1.14
C ARG A 81 -16.03 2.46 -0.33
N LEU A 82 -14.79 2.66 -0.78
CA LEU A 82 -14.40 2.46 -2.16
C LEU A 82 -14.19 0.98 -2.51
N GLU A 83 -13.79 0.16 -1.55
CA GLU A 83 -13.45 -1.25 -1.72
C GLU A 83 -12.46 -1.47 -2.90
N ALA A 84 -11.50 -0.56 -3.03
CA ALA A 84 -10.56 -0.50 -4.15
C ALA A 84 -9.39 -1.49 -4.01
N TRP A 85 -9.02 -1.82 -2.77
CA TRP A 85 -8.07 -2.88 -2.45
C TRP A 85 -8.38 -3.58 -1.13
N TYR A 86 -7.84 -4.78 -0.97
CA TYR A 86 -7.86 -5.55 0.28
C TYR A 86 -6.53 -6.27 0.51
N TYR A 87 -6.19 -6.59 1.76
CA TYR A 87 -4.96 -7.25 2.17
C TYR A 87 -5.15 -8.74 2.40
N VAL A 88 -4.15 -9.54 2.04
CA VAL A 88 -4.16 -11.00 2.16
C VAL A 88 -2.89 -11.51 2.79
N PHE A 89 -2.99 -12.66 3.46
CA PHE A 89 -1.86 -13.35 4.11
C PHE A 89 -1.06 -12.47 5.07
N LEU A 90 -1.72 -11.57 5.81
CA LEU A 90 -1.05 -10.79 6.86
C LEU A 90 -0.72 -11.67 8.07
N PRO A 91 0.26 -11.28 8.92
CA PRO A 91 0.58 -12.04 10.12
C PRO A 91 -0.65 -12.31 10.99
N ARG A 92 -0.68 -13.46 11.68
CA ARG A 92 -1.83 -13.85 12.52
C ARG A 92 -1.95 -13.04 13.79
N SER A 93 -0.83 -12.84 14.46
CA SER A 93 -0.74 -12.11 15.71
C SER A 93 -1.17 -10.67 15.48
N LEU A 94 -2.16 -10.20 16.24
CA LEU A 94 -2.69 -8.84 16.08
C LEU A 94 -1.60 -7.78 16.32
N PRO A 95 -0.77 -7.86 17.39
CA PRO A 95 0.35 -6.93 17.57
C PRO A 95 1.34 -6.95 16.42
N GLU A 96 1.69 -8.14 15.92
CA GLU A 96 2.61 -8.30 14.80
C GLU A 96 2.05 -7.66 13.53
N ARG A 97 0.78 -7.94 13.21
CA ARG A 97 0.08 -7.41 12.04
C ARG A 97 -0.04 -5.89 12.08
N TRP A 98 -0.48 -5.32 13.20
CA TRP A 98 -0.62 -3.86 13.32
C TRP A 98 0.74 -3.16 13.25
N THR A 99 1.76 -3.72 13.89
CA THR A 99 3.12 -3.20 13.81
C THR A 99 3.64 -3.25 12.37
N GLY A 100 3.44 -4.38 11.68
CA GLY A 100 3.83 -4.54 10.28
C GLY A 100 3.12 -3.57 9.34
N ILE A 101 1.82 -3.33 9.54
CA ILE A 101 1.06 -2.33 8.79
C ILE A 101 1.63 -0.93 9.02
N MET A 102 1.82 -0.52 10.28
CA MET A 102 2.33 0.82 10.60
C MET A 102 3.74 1.05 10.04
N ILE A 103 4.63 0.06 10.16
CA ILE A 103 5.99 0.11 9.61
C ILE A 103 5.97 0.14 8.08
N SER A 104 5.07 -0.63 7.45
CA SER A 104 4.89 -0.59 5.98
C SER A 104 4.43 0.79 5.53
N PHE A 105 3.38 1.34 6.15
CA PHE A 105 2.85 2.65 5.79
C PHE A 105 3.79 3.81 6.15
N ALA A 106 4.72 3.60 7.09
CA ALA A 106 5.76 4.58 7.40
C ALA A 106 6.73 4.84 6.25
N THR A 107 6.79 3.95 5.26
CA THR A 107 7.67 4.10 4.08
C THR A 107 7.10 5.03 3.00
N VAL A 108 5.79 5.30 3.03
CA VAL A 108 5.06 5.92 1.91
C VAL A 108 5.54 7.34 1.59
N ILE A 109 5.51 8.24 2.57
CA ILE A 109 5.94 9.63 2.37
C ILE A 109 7.46 9.73 2.16
N PRO A 110 8.32 9.02 2.92
CA PRO A 110 9.75 8.95 2.62
C PRO A 110 10.04 8.54 1.17
N ALA A 111 9.36 7.53 0.63
CA ALA A 111 9.58 7.07 -0.74
C ALA A 111 9.30 8.17 -1.77
N VAL A 112 8.17 8.86 -1.64
CA VAL A 112 7.79 9.98 -2.53
C VAL A 112 8.81 11.11 -2.44
N VAL A 113 9.16 11.53 -1.22
CA VAL A 113 10.10 12.63 -1.00
C VAL A 113 11.48 12.32 -1.54
N LEU A 114 12.00 11.12 -1.27
CA LEU A 114 13.34 10.72 -1.69
C LEU A 114 13.43 10.49 -3.20
N ALA A 115 12.38 9.98 -3.84
CA ALA A 115 12.33 9.88 -5.30
C ALA A 115 12.39 11.27 -5.95
N ALA A 116 11.59 12.22 -5.46
CA ALA A 116 11.61 13.60 -5.96
C ALA A 116 12.97 14.29 -5.70
N ARG A 117 13.59 14.03 -4.54
CA ARG A 117 14.94 14.51 -4.20
C ARG A 117 16.01 13.90 -5.11
N PHE A 118 15.95 12.61 -5.39
CA PHE A 118 16.87 11.94 -6.32
C PHE A 118 16.81 12.58 -7.70
N LEU A 119 15.60 12.81 -8.24
CA LEU A 119 15.40 13.49 -9.51
C LEU A 119 15.92 14.94 -9.49
N GLU A 120 15.75 15.64 -8.37
CA GLU A 120 16.32 16.98 -8.18
C GLU A 120 17.85 17.01 -8.24
N SER A 121 18.48 16.08 -7.51
CA SER A 121 19.93 15.94 -7.49
C SER A 121 20.46 15.60 -8.89
N ALA A 122 19.71 14.80 -9.66
CA ALA A 122 19.98 14.51 -11.07
C ALA A 122 19.63 15.67 -12.03
N LYS A 123 19.23 16.84 -11.51
CA LYS A 123 18.86 18.05 -12.27
C LYS A 123 17.65 17.87 -13.20
N VAL A 124 16.84 16.84 -12.99
CA VAL A 124 15.59 16.63 -13.73
C VAL A 124 14.63 17.76 -13.42
N GLY A 125 14.09 18.38 -14.46
CA GLY A 125 13.15 19.50 -14.34
C GLY A 125 13.73 20.79 -13.76
N ALA A 126 15.05 20.93 -13.66
CA ALA A 126 15.69 22.17 -13.18
C ALA A 126 15.32 23.41 -14.02
N ARG A 127 15.00 23.21 -15.30
CA ARG A 127 14.62 24.26 -16.26
C ARG A 127 13.15 24.17 -16.71
N TRP A 128 12.33 23.35 -16.08
CA TRP A 128 10.91 23.24 -16.45
C TRP A 128 10.16 24.45 -15.94
N GLN A 129 9.94 25.39 -16.85
CA GLN A 129 9.20 26.60 -16.65
C GLN A 129 8.05 26.66 -17.66
N THR A 130 6.91 27.19 -17.24
CA THR A 130 5.78 27.52 -18.10
C THR A 130 5.42 28.99 -17.91
N ARG A 131 4.41 29.45 -18.65
CA ARG A 131 3.79 30.74 -18.34
C ARG A 131 3.28 30.73 -16.89
N PRO A 132 3.58 31.77 -16.09
CA PRO A 132 3.00 31.96 -14.77
C PRO A 132 1.48 31.84 -14.83
N LEU A 133 0.90 31.07 -13.92
CA LEU A 133 -0.55 31.07 -13.75
C LEU A 133 -0.93 32.28 -12.91
N ALA A 134 -1.92 33.05 -13.34
CA ALA A 134 -2.50 34.13 -12.54
C ALA A 134 -3.34 33.52 -11.40
N LEU A 135 -2.66 32.93 -10.44
CA LEU A 135 -3.24 32.51 -9.17
C LEU A 135 -3.19 33.68 -8.19
N GLY A 136 -3.86 33.51 -7.06
CA GLY A 136 -3.95 34.48 -6.00
C GLY A 136 -4.85 33.92 -4.92
N LEU A 137 -4.71 34.40 -3.68
CA LEU A 137 -5.43 33.83 -2.52
C LEU A 137 -6.93 33.59 -2.78
N PRO A 138 -7.70 34.53 -3.35
CA PRO A 138 -9.13 34.31 -3.60
C PRO A 138 -9.42 33.15 -4.57
N ARG A 139 -8.54 32.90 -5.55
CA ARG A 139 -8.67 31.79 -6.51
C ARG A 139 -8.23 30.47 -5.91
N VAL A 140 -7.19 30.48 -5.08
CA VAL A 140 -6.66 29.29 -4.43
C VAL A 140 -7.63 28.73 -3.38
N GLU A 141 -8.39 29.59 -2.70
CA GLU A 141 -9.38 29.16 -1.71
C GLU A 141 -10.54 28.34 -2.33
N TRP A 142 -10.87 28.54 -3.61
CA TRP A 142 -11.87 27.73 -4.32
C TRP A 142 -11.45 26.26 -4.55
N PHE A 143 -10.15 25.94 -4.47
CA PHE A 143 -9.71 24.55 -4.56
C PHE A 143 -10.15 23.73 -3.35
N ILE A 144 -10.30 24.33 -2.16
CA ILE A 144 -10.73 23.62 -0.96
C ILE A 144 -12.13 23.00 -1.13
N PRO A 145 -13.20 23.77 -1.43
CA PRO A 145 -14.52 23.19 -1.65
C PRO A 145 -14.55 22.25 -2.86
N LEU A 146 -13.74 22.49 -3.90
CA LEU A 146 -13.63 21.56 -5.03
C LEU A 146 -13.05 20.21 -4.63
N GLY A 147 -11.98 20.20 -3.83
CA GLY A 147 -11.39 18.96 -3.30
C GLY A 147 -12.34 18.22 -2.37
N ILE A 148 -13.07 18.94 -1.50
CA ILE A 148 -14.11 18.34 -0.66
C ILE A 148 -15.21 17.72 -1.51
N ALA A 149 -15.69 18.44 -2.55
CA ALA A 149 -16.71 17.94 -3.46
C ALA A 149 -16.23 16.71 -4.24
N ALA A 150 -14.97 16.68 -4.68
CA ALA A 150 -14.35 15.54 -5.36
C ALA A 150 -14.29 14.30 -4.46
N THR A 151 -13.83 14.44 -3.21
CA THR A 151 -13.83 13.35 -2.23
C THR A 151 -15.25 12.88 -1.90
N ALA A 152 -16.20 13.80 -1.71
CA ALA A 152 -17.59 13.45 -1.46
C ALA A 152 -18.21 12.69 -2.65
N ALA A 153 -17.96 13.14 -3.88
CA ALA A 153 -18.40 12.44 -5.08
C ALA A 153 -17.83 11.01 -5.16
N ALA A 154 -16.53 10.83 -4.85
CA ALA A 154 -15.90 9.51 -4.81
C ALA A 154 -16.56 8.58 -3.77
N LEU A 155 -16.97 9.10 -2.61
CA LEU A 155 -17.63 8.33 -1.55
C LEU A 155 -19.11 8.04 -1.84
N ILE A 156 -19.83 8.96 -2.48
CA ILE A 156 -21.25 8.80 -2.83
C ILE A 156 -21.39 7.84 -4.03
N TRP A 157 -20.57 8.02 -5.07
CA TRP A 157 -20.62 7.27 -6.32
C TRP A 157 -19.30 6.56 -6.66
N PRO A 158 -18.79 5.65 -5.81
CA PRO A 158 -17.47 5.04 -5.99
C PRO A 158 -17.32 4.26 -7.30
N ARG A 159 -18.42 3.74 -7.86
CA ARG A 159 -18.38 3.03 -9.14
C ARG A 159 -17.90 3.89 -10.31
N TYR A 160 -18.05 5.22 -10.23
CA TYR A 160 -17.75 6.15 -11.31
C TYR A 160 -16.76 7.25 -10.89
N ALA A 161 -16.92 7.78 -9.68
CA ALA A 161 -16.15 8.91 -9.17
C ALA A 161 -14.90 8.49 -8.38
N HIS A 162 -14.61 7.18 -8.27
CA HIS A 162 -13.39 6.67 -7.60
C HIS A 162 -12.09 7.38 -8.04
N PRO A 163 -11.84 7.65 -9.34
CA PRO A 163 -10.60 8.33 -9.74
C PRO A 163 -10.41 9.72 -9.12
N LEU A 164 -11.49 10.40 -8.72
CA LEU A 164 -11.43 11.76 -8.17
C LEU A 164 -10.73 11.84 -6.82
N VAL A 165 -10.58 10.71 -6.10
CA VAL A 165 -9.82 10.68 -4.84
C VAL A 165 -8.34 10.95 -5.06
N TRP A 166 -7.79 10.61 -6.24
CA TRP A 166 -6.38 10.75 -6.59
C TRP A 166 -6.11 12.17 -7.12
N GLY A 167 -6.09 13.13 -6.20
CA GLY A 167 -5.88 14.55 -6.46
C GLY A 167 -6.76 15.46 -5.60
N SER A 168 -7.79 14.92 -4.94
CA SER A 168 -8.69 15.73 -4.12
C SER A 168 -8.02 16.31 -2.87
N PHE A 169 -7.07 15.58 -2.25
CA PHE A 169 -6.34 16.07 -1.09
C PHE A 169 -5.29 17.10 -1.45
N LEU A 170 -4.75 17.09 -2.67
CA LEU A 170 -3.92 18.18 -3.19
C LEU A 170 -4.72 19.49 -3.17
N LEU A 171 -5.96 19.45 -3.67
CA LEU A 171 -6.85 20.61 -3.75
C LEU A 171 -7.24 21.15 -2.37
N VAL A 172 -7.24 20.31 -1.32
CA VAL A 172 -7.52 20.74 0.06
C VAL A 172 -6.26 21.19 0.79
N ALA A 173 -5.19 20.41 0.72
CA ALA A 173 -4.00 20.60 1.54
C ALA A 173 -3.08 21.70 0.99
N ASP A 174 -2.89 21.78 -0.34
CA ASP A 174 -1.95 22.75 -0.90
C ASP A 174 -2.38 24.21 -0.71
N PRO A 175 -3.68 24.59 -0.75
CA PRO A 175 -4.10 25.93 -0.33
C PRO A 175 -3.67 26.32 1.09
N ILE A 176 -3.62 25.36 2.02
CA ILE A 176 -3.13 25.61 3.39
C ILE A 176 -1.62 25.91 3.36
N VAL A 177 -0.86 25.15 2.57
CA VAL A 177 0.58 25.35 2.36
C VAL A 177 0.81 26.69 1.65
N TYR A 178 0.08 26.99 0.59
CA TYR A 178 0.16 28.23 -0.18
C TYR A 178 0.07 29.47 0.74
N ARG A 179 -0.92 29.48 1.65
CA ARG A 179 -1.16 30.59 2.56
C ARG A 179 -0.10 30.73 3.67
N LYS A 180 0.43 29.62 4.19
CA LYS A 180 1.23 29.61 5.43
C LYS A 180 2.73 29.34 5.20
N ALA A 181 3.08 28.74 4.07
CA ALA A 181 4.41 28.29 3.71
C ALA A 181 4.55 28.21 2.17
N SER A 182 4.28 29.33 1.48
CA SER A 182 4.18 29.38 0.01
C SER A 182 5.38 28.78 -0.74
N HIS A 183 6.59 28.85 -0.19
CA HIS A 183 7.79 28.26 -0.81
C HIS A 183 7.76 26.72 -0.91
N LEU A 184 6.86 26.04 -0.18
CA LEU A 184 6.64 24.59 -0.21
C LEU A 184 5.39 24.20 -1.02
N SER A 185 4.57 25.17 -1.42
CA SER A 185 3.30 24.92 -2.11
C SER A 185 3.53 24.61 -3.58
N ILE A 186 2.79 23.63 -4.08
CA ILE A 186 2.77 23.28 -5.50
C ILE A 186 2.04 24.37 -6.29
N LEU A 187 0.93 24.90 -5.78
CA LEU A 187 0.19 26.00 -6.40
C LEU A 187 1.02 27.27 -6.50
N ALA A 188 1.84 27.59 -5.49
CA ALA A 188 2.74 28.75 -5.52
C ALA A 188 3.88 28.58 -6.53
N ASP A 189 4.37 27.35 -6.72
CA ASP A 189 5.35 27.05 -7.78
C ASP A 189 4.71 27.30 -9.16
N LEU A 190 3.50 26.77 -9.39
CA LEU A 190 2.75 26.95 -10.64
C LEU A 190 2.39 28.42 -10.91
N GLU A 191 2.03 29.18 -9.87
CA GLU A 191 1.79 30.62 -9.95
C GLU A 191 3.02 31.37 -10.49
N ARG A 192 4.22 30.97 -10.08
CA ARG A 192 5.48 31.56 -10.54
C ARG A 192 5.96 30.96 -11.88
N GLY A 193 5.20 30.04 -12.46
CA GLY A 193 5.57 29.32 -13.68
C GLY A 193 6.63 28.24 -13.46
N TYR A 194 6.97 27.88 -12.22
CA TYR A 194 7.92 26.82 -11.92
C TYR A 194 7.23 25.45 -11.89
N TRP A 195 7.63 24.55 -12.79
CA TRP A 195 7.07 23.18 -12.87
C TRP A 195 8.01 22.10 -12.36
N GLY A 196 9.24 22.46 -12.01
CA GLY A 196 10.27 21.50 -11.66
C GLY A 196 9.87 20.58 -10.50
N ARG A 197 9.26 21.11 -9.43
CA ARG A 197 8.79 20.29 -8.29
C ARG A 197 7.65 19.37 -8.70
N THR A 198 6.61 19.91 -9.32
CA THR A 198 5.43 19.16 -9.77
C THR A 198 5.83 17.99 -10.66
N GLY A 199 6.65 18.24 -11.68
CA GLY A 199 7.11 17.21 -12.59
C GLY A 199 7.97 16.14 -11.90
N ARG A 200 8.86 16.53 -10.98
CA ARG A 200 9.67 15.58 -10.20
C ARG A 200 8.81 14.72 -9.25
N LEU A 201 7.80 15.30 -8.60
CA LEU A 201 6.86 14.55 -7.77
C LEU A 201 6.05 13.56 -8.61
N MET A 202 5.56 13.98 -9.78
CA MET A 202 4.79 13.10 -10.67
C MET A 202 5.64 11.94 -11.22
N LEU A 203 6.85 12.23 -11.72
CA LEU A 203 7.76 11.22 -12.24
C LEU A 203 8.30 10.29 -11.14
N GLY A 204 8.66 10.87 -9.99
CA GLY A 204 9.07 10.11 -8.81
C GLY A 204 7.95 9.22 -8.30
N GLY A 205 6.73 9.76 -8.21
CA GLY A 205 5.51 9.02 -7.87
C GLY A 205 5.27 7.85 -8.80
N LEU A 206 5.37 8.04 -10.12
CA LEU A 206 5.26 6.95 -11.09
C LEU A 206 6.32 5.86 -10.87
N GLY A 207 7.58 6.25 -10.66
CA GLY A 207 8.67 5.31 -10.39
C GLY A 207 8.48 4.53 -9.10
N ILE A 208 8.07 5.20 -8.02
CA ILE A 208 7.74 4.57 -6.74
C ILE A 208 6.52 3.66 -6.87
N GLY A 209 5.51 4.05 -7.65
CA GLY A 209 4.36 3.22 -7.97
C GLY A 209 4.73 1.90 -8.66
N LEU A 210 5.64 1.95 -9.62
CA LEU A 210 6.19 0.75 -10.27
C LEU A 210 6.92 -0.15 -9.26
N LEU A 211 7.71 0.43 -8.35
CA LEU A 211 8.39 -0.34 -7.30
C LEU A 211 7.40 -0.93 -6.29
N TRP A 212 6.33 -0.19 -5.92
CA TRP A 212 5.27 -0.71 -5.05
C TRP A 212 4.65 -1.96 -5.65
N GLU A 213 4.26 -1.91 -6.92
CA GLU A 213 3.65 -3.05 -7.60
C GLU A 213 4.61 -4.23 -7.76
N LEU A 214 5.89 -3.96 -8.08
CA LEU A 214 6.92 -4.99 -8.15
C LEU A 214 7.09 -5.73 -6.81
N TYR A 215 7.21 -4.97 -5.72
CA TYR A 215 7.41 -5.53 -4.38
C TYR A 215 6.17 -6.21 -3.84
N ASN A 216 5.00 -5.64 -4.09
CA ASN A 216 3.71 -6.22 -3.72
C ASN A 216 3.47 -7.55 -4.45
N HIS A 217 3.78 -7.62 -5.75
CA HIS A 217 3.73 -8.86 -6.51
C HIS A 217 4.66 -9.92 -5.92
N GLY A 218 5.85 -9.50 -5.47
CA GLY A 218 6.84 -10.36 -4.85
C GLY A 218 6.44 -10.89 -3.46
N ALA A 219 5.61 -10.17 -2.71
CA ALA A 219 5.27 -10.50 -1.34
C ALA A 219 4.19 -11.59 -1.22
N ARG A 220 4.26 -12.40 -0.15
CA ARG A 220 3.15 -13.26 0.28
C ARG A 220 2.07 -12.41 0.94
N GLY A 221 2.44 -11.64 1.96
CA GLY A 221 1.58 -10.63 2.57
C GLY A 221 1.47 -9.42 1.66
N LYS A 222 0.30 -9.20 1.06
CA LYS A 222 0.14 -8.22 -0.02
C LYS A 222 -1.25 -7.63 -0.11
N TRP A 223 -1.41 -6.56 -0.90
CA TRP A 223 -2.73 -6.06 -1.30
C TRP A 223 -3.13 -6.55 -2.69
N ILE A 224 -4.43 -6.69 -2.92
CA ILE A 224 -5.04 -7.03 -4.19
C ILE A 224 -6.02 -5.94 -4.58
N TYR A 225 -5.91 -5.43 -5.81
CA TYR A 225 -6.84 -4.42 -6.33
C TYR A 225 -8.13 -5.01 -6.90
N THR A 226 -9.22 -4.32 -6.60
CA THR A 226 -10.60 -4.58 -7.01
C THR A 226 -11.23 -3.33 -7.64
N VAL A 227 -10.41 -2.55 -8.36
CA VAL A 227 -10.87 -1.32 -9.03
C VAL A 227 -11.98 -1.66 -10.04
N PRO A 228 -13.16 -1.03 -9.93
CA PRO A 228 -14.28 -1.28 -10.84
C PRO A 228 -13.85 -1.14 -12.30
N TRP A 229 -14.38 -2.02 -13.17
CA TRP A 229 -14.18 -2.02 -14.63
C TRP A 229 -12.77 -2.35 -15.14
N LEU A 230 -11.74 -2.24 -14.30
CA LEU A 230 -10.35 -2.45 -14.69
C LEU A 230 -9.77 -3.78 -14.20
N GLU A 231 -10.62 -4.72 -13.77
CA GLU A 231 -10.14 -5.94 -13.15
C GLU A 231 -9.51 -6.95 -14.13
N GLU A 232 -9.65 -6.77 -15.44
CA GLU A 232 -9.28 -7.75 -16.48
C GLU A 232 -7.82 -7.64 -16.94
N MET A 233 -7.35 -6.43 -17.25
CA MET A 233 -5.98 -6.17 -17.68
C MET A 233 -5.16 -5.67 -16.50
N LYS A 234 -4.16 -6.44 -16.06
CA LYS A 234 -3.28 -6.08 -14.94
C LYS A 234 -1.81 -6.22 -15.33
N TRP A 235 -1.00 -5.24 -14.95
CA TRP A 235 0.45 -5.36 -14.87
C TRP A 235 0.79 -5.49 -13.40
N PHE A 236 1.29 -6.66 -12.99
CA PHE A 236 1.33 -7.08 -11.59
C PHE A 236 -0.08 -7.18 -10.99
N GLU A 237 -0.38 -6.43 -9.93
CA GLU A 237 -1.70 -6.42 -9.30
C GLU A 237 -2.58 -5.27 -9.81
N MET A 238 -1.96 -4.21 -10.35
CA MET A 238 -2.62 -2.99 -10.79
C MET A 238 -2.95 -2.97 -12.29
N PRO A 239 -4.10 -2.39 -12.69
CA PRO A 239 -4.37 -2.10 -14.10
C PRO A 239 -3.43 -1.03 -14.64
N PRO A 240 -3.02 -1.05 -15.93
CA PRO A 240 -2.13 -0.03 -16.50
C PRO A 240 -2.62 1.41 -16.27
N LEU A 241 -3.93 1.67 -16.41
CA LEU A 241 -4.53 2.97 -16.13
C LEU A 241 -4.46 3.36 -14.64
N GLY A 242 -4.40 2.38 -13.75
CA GLY A 242 -4.24 2.60 -12.32
C GLY A 242 -2.92 3.31 -11.98
N PHE A 243 -1.85 3.08 -12.76
CA PHE A 243 -0.55 3.71 -12.50
C PHE A 243 -0.60 5.24 -12.61
N LEU A 244 -1.60 5.80 -13.30
CA LEU A 244 -1.82 7.24 -13.35
C LEU A 244 -2.19 7.83 -11.98
N GLY A 245 -2.69 7.02 -11.05
CA GLY A 245 -2.96 7.45 -9.67
C GLY A 245 -1.69 7.81 -8.91
N PHE A 246 -0.56 7.14 -9.15
CA PHE A 246 0.68 7.37 -8.39
C PHE A 246 1.30 8.77 -8.59
N PRO A 247 1.37 9.33 -9.82
CA PRO A 247 1.75 10.73 -10.03
C PRO A 247 0.92 11.72 -9.22
N PHE A 248 -0.41 11.58 -9.21
CA PHE A 248 -1.29 12.50 -8.47
C PHE A 248 -1.17 12.27 -6.96
N PHE A 249 -1.13 11.02 -6.52
CA PHE A 249 -0.89 10.67 -5.12
C PHE A 249 0.39 11.29 -4.59
N ALA A 250 1.48 11.32 -5.37
CA ALA A 250 2.72 11.96 -4.94
C ALA A 250 2.57 13.47 -4.67
N LEU A 251 1.72 14.17 -5.45
CA LEU A 251 1.38 15.57 -5.21
C LEU A 251 0.55 15.72 -3.93
N GLU A 252 -0.43 14.85 -3.72
CA GLU A 252 -1.26 14.84 -2.50
C GLU A 252 -0.42 14.58 -1.25
N ALA A 253 0.41 13.54 -1.29
CA ALA A 253 1.33 13.16 -0.23
C ALA A 253 2.24 14.33 0.18
N TRP A 254 2.81 15.02 -0.82
CA TRP A 254 3.63 16.22 -0.58
C TRP A 254 2.83 17.32 0.12
N SER A 255 1.66 17.67 -0.42
CA SER A 255 0.85 18.78 0.10
C SER A 255 0.24 18.48 1.47
N MET A 256 -0.22 17.24 1.71
CA MET A 256 -0.71 16.80 3.02
C MET A 256 0.39 16.87 4.09
N TYR A 257 1.58 16.34 3.79
CA TYR A 257 2.72 16.40 4.71
C TYR A 257 3.12 17.85 5.02
N HIS A 258 3.23 18.70 3.99
CA HIS A 258 3.61 20.09 4.20
C HIS A 258 2.49 20.94 4.80
N ALA A 259 1.22 20.54 4.70
CA ALA A 259 0.14 21.16 5.46
C ALA A 259 0.31 20.92 6.97
N LEU A 260 0.72 19.71 7.39
CA LEU A 260 1.07 19.43 8.78
C LEU A 260 2.27 20.28 9.25
N ALA A 261 3.27 20.47 8.37
CA ALA A 261 4.40 21.36 8.67
C ALA A 261 3.97 22.83 8.79
N ALA A 262 3.10 23.31 7.90
CA ALA A 262 2.51 24.65 7.94
C ALA A 262 1.66 24.89 9.21
N LEU A 263 1.06 23.84 9.77
CA LEU A 263 0.34 23.87 11.04
C LEU A 263 1.28 23.77 12.27
N ARG A 264 2.59 23.62 12.03
CA ARG A 264 3.66 23.52 13.02
C ARG A 264 3.61 22.25 13.87
N VAL A 265 3.19 21.14 13.28
CA VAL A 265 3.16 19.80 13.93
C VAL A 265 4.09 18.78 13.27
N ALA A 266 4.58 19.08 12.06
CA ALA A 266 5.60 18.30 11.35
C ALA A 266 6.81 19.18 11.00
N VAL A 267 7.95 18.54 10.74
CA VAL A 267 9.18 19.21 10.29
C VAL A 267 9.15 19.27 8.75
N PRO A 268 9.23 20.44 8.10
CA PRO A 268 9.15 20.51 6.63
C PRO A 268 10.38 19.89 5.95
N VAL A 269 10.20 19.38 4.72
CA VAL A 269 11.31 18.99 3.85
C VAL A 269 11.89 20.24 3.18
N SER A 270 12.64 21.02 3.95
CA SER A 270 13.23 22.27 3.47
C SER A 270 14.58 22.56 4.13
N THR A 271 15.34 23.46 3.50
CA THR A 271 16.63 23.96 3.97
C THR A 271 16.55 25.43 4.42
N GLN A 272 15.37 26.06 4.39
CA GLN A 272 15.20 27.45 4.75
C GLN A 272 15.26 27.66 6.28
N ARG A 273 16.11 28.59 6.74
CA ARG A 273 16.21 28.95 8.17
C ARG A 273 14.92 29.58 8.72
N SER A 274 14.09 30.15 7.86
CA SER A 274 12.81 30.79 8.21
C SER A 274 11.67 29.81 8.45
N ASP A 275 11.90 28.50 8.31
CA ASP A 275 10.85 27.51 8.50
C ASP A 275 10.30 27.53 9.92
N PRO A 276 8.96 27.55 10.07
CA PRO A 276 8.37 27.63 11.39
C PRO A 276 8.69 26.37 12.19
N ALA A 277 9.30 26.55 13.36
CA ALA A 277 9.59 25.46 14.27
C ALA A 277 8.30 24.75 14.73
N VAL A 278 8.40 23.43 14.91
CA VAL A 278 7.35 22.60 15.50
C VAL A 278 7.00 23.15 16.88
N ARG A 279 5.70 23.28 17.17
CA ARG A 279 5.21 23.70 18.49
C ARG A 279 4.92 22.45 19.33
N PRO A 280 5.67 22.16 20.41
CA PRO A 280 5.54 20.90 21.15
C PRO A 280 4.12 20.61 21.63
N ALA A 281 3.41 21.61 22.18
CA ALA A 281 2.03 21.45 22.63
C ALA A 281 1.07 21.07 21.49
N ARG A 282 1.22 21.67 20.30
CA ARG A 282 0.43 21.30 19.12
C ARG A 282 0.82 19.92 18.60
N GLY A 283 2.11 19.60 18.62
CA GLY A 283 2.64 18.30 18.24
C GLY A 283 2.08 17.18 19.13
N LEU A 284 1.99 17.39 20.45
CA LEU A 284 1.40 16.43 21.37
C LEU A 284 -0.08 16.20 21.07
N VAL A 285 -0.87 17.26 20.98
CA VAL A 285 -2.31 17.16 20.66
C VAL A 285 -2.54 16.46 19.32
N ALA A 286 -1.82 16.89 18.27
CA ALA A 286 -1.94 16.29 16.96
C ALA A 286 -1.47 14.82 16.94
N GLY A 287 -0.42 14.48 17.69
CA GLY A 287 0.06 13.12 17.84
C GLY A 287 -0.96 12.21 18.56
N THR A 288 -1.60 12.70 19.62
CA THR A 288 -2.67 11.96 20.32
C THR A 288 -3.87 11.72 19.41
N LEU A 289 -4.32 12.74 18.68
CA LEU A 289 -5.41 12.60 17.71
C LEU A 289 -5.05 11.64 16.58
N ALA A 290 -3.82 11.72 16.07
CA ALA A 290 -3.32 10.83 15.03
C ALA A 290 -3.23 9.38 15.51
N ALA A 291 -2.82 9.13 16.76
CA ALA A 291 -2.80 7.79 17.34
C ALA A 291 -4.22 7.23 17.50
N ALA A 292 -5.16 8.01 18.03
CA ALA A 292 -6.56 7.60 18.16
C ALA A 292 -7.21 7.30 16.80
N PHE A 293 -6.97 8.16 15.81
CA PHE A 293 -7.37 7.94 14.43
C PHE A 293 -6.78 6.64 13.88
N SER A 294 -5.47 6.44 14.04
CA SER A 294 -4.77 5.27 13.50
C SER A 294 -5.30 3.97 14.10
N VAL A 295 -5.51 3.90 15.41
CA VAL A 295 -6.10 2.73 16.09
C VAL A 295 -7.51 2.46 15.57
N THR A 296 -8.31 3.50 15.36
CA THR A 296 -9.69 3.37 14.85
C THR A 296 -9.70 2.80 13.43
N VAL A 297 -8.83 3.31 12.55
CA VAL A 297 -8.72 2.80 11.17
C VAL A 297 -8.16 1.39 11.16
N LEU A 298 -7.12 1.06 11.93
CA LEU A 298 -6.58 -0.30 12.02
C LEU A 298 -7.66 -1.30 12.44
N TRP A 299 -8.49 -0.93 13.43
CA TRP A 299 -9.63 -1.76 13.82
C TRP A 299 -10.70 -1.89 12.73
N GLY A 300 -10.93 -0.84 11.93
CA GLY A 300 -11.77 -0.92 10.73
C GLY A 300 -11.20 -1.85 9.66
N MET A 301 -9.87 -1.79 9.42
CA MET A 301 -9.16 -2.68 8.49
C MET A 301 -9.29 -4.14 8.91
N GLU A 302 -9.21 -4.42 10.22
CA GLU A 302 -9.48 -5.75 10.78
C GLU A 302 -10.88 -6.28 10.47
N ARG A 303 -11.83 -5.46 10.02
CA ARG A 303 -13.18 -5.90 9.70
C ARG A 303 -13.45 -5.91 8.21
N GLN A 304 -12.86 -4.97 7.47
CA GLN A 304 -13.28 -4.67 6.09
C GLN A 304 -12.19 -4.88 5.06
N THR A 305 -10.92 -4.58 5.39
CA THR A 305 -9.85 -4.53 4.39
C THR A 305 -8.90 -5.72 4.47
N ILE A 306 -8.74 -6.34 5.64
CA ILE A 306 -7.88 -7.52 5.81
C ILE A 306 -8.74 -8.77 5.55
N SER A 307 -8.50 -9.45 4.44
CA SER A 307 -9.26 -10.63 4.00
C SER A 307 -8.75 -11.90 4.67
N SER A 308 -7.43 -12.14 4.64
CA SER A 308 -6.84 -13.37 5.16
C SER A 308 -5.54 -13.14 5.92
N THR A 309 -5.21 -14.11 6.77
CA THR A 309 -3.93 -14.17 7.49
C THR A 309 -3.08 -15.33 6.99
N VAL A 310 -1.79 -15.32 7.31
CA VAL A 310 -0.88 -16.42 6.99
C VAL A 310 -1.50 -17.72 7.52
N PRO A 311 -1.67 -18.76 6.69
CA PRO A 311 -2.23 -20.04 7.11
C PRO A 311 -1.23 -20.84 7.97
N HIS A 312 -1.73 -21.72 8.86
CA HIS A 312 -0.92 -22.64 9.68
C HIS A 312 -1.71 -23.91 9.75
N LEU A 313 -0.97 -24.98 9.58
CA LEU A 313 -1.41 -26.32 9.82
C LEU A 313 -0.40 -26.87 10.81
N GLU A 314 -0.89 -27.49 11.88
CA GLU A 314 -0.01 -28.21 12.79
C GLU A 314 0.43 -29.48 12.07
N THR A 315 1.71 -29.53 11.68
CA THR A 315 2.30 -30.66 10.95
C THR A 315 3.12 -31.57 11.86
N GLY A 316 2.96 -31.41 13.18
CA GLY A 316 3.76 -32.11 14.18
C GLY A 316 5.27 -32.00 13.91
N PRO A 317 6.03 -33.11 13.96
CA PRO A 317 7.49 -33.09 13.83
C PRO A 317 8.00 -32.73 12.44
N ALA A 318 7.18 -32.84 11.38
CA ALA A 318 7.60 -32.55 10.01
C ALA A 318 7.82 -31.05 9.75
N GLN A 319 7.25 -30.17 10.59
CA GLN A 319 7.36 -28.70 10.52
C GLN A 319 7.17 -28.11 9.11
N LEU A 320 6.40 -28.77 8.24
CA LEU A 320 6.16 -28.32 6.87
C LEU A 320 5.35 -27.02 6.88
N THR A 321 5.79 -26.05 6.08
CA THR A 321 5.02 -24.84 5.86
C THR A 321 3.78 -25.16 5.03
N PHE A 322 2.74 -24.36 5.22
CA PHE A 322 1.52 -24.45 4.42
C PHE A 322 1.79 -24.39 2.90
N TRP A 323 2.79 -23.61 2.49
CA TRP A 323 3.16 -23.45 1.09
C TRP A 323 3.91 -24.66 0.51
N GLU A 324 4.58 -25.43 1.36
CA GLU A 324 5.18 -26.72 0.96
C GLU A 324 4.07 -27.75 0.77
N ILE A 325 3.13 -27.85 1.72
CA ILE A 325 1.97 -28.74 1.62
C ILE A 325 1.19 -28.50 0.32
N ALA A 326 0.93 -27.24 -0.04
CA ALA A 326 0.20 -26.91 -1.28
C ALA A 326 0.93 -27.37 -2.56
N ARG A 327 2.25 -27.59 -2.49
CA ARG A 327 3.12 -28.02 -3.61
C ARG A 327 3.55 -29.48 -3.52
N SER A 328 3.23 -30.18 -2.43
CA SER A 328 3.58 -31.59 -2.24
C SER A 328 2.73 -32.53 -3.09
N ASP A 329 3.23 -33.74 -3.32
CA ASP A 329 2.45 -34.87 -3.82
C ASP A 329 1.85 -35.68 -2.66
N GLY A 330 0.77 -36.43 -2.95
CA GLY A 330 0.02 -37.16 -1.95
C GLY A 330 0.80 -38.27 -1.24
N GLN A 331 1.74 -38.92 -1.94
CA GLN A 331 2.54 -40.01 -1.36
C GLN A 331 3.60 -39.46 -0.41
N THR A 332 4.35 -38.44 -0.84
CA THR A 332 5.37 -37.77 -0.02
C THR A 332 4.75 -37.15 1.22
N LEU A 333 3.60 -36.50 1.09
CA LEU A 333 2.93 -35.89 2.23
C LEU A 333 2.35 -36.94 3.19
N SER A 334 1.75 -38.00 2.66
CA SER A 334 1.23 -39.13 3.44
C SER A 334 2.34 -39.75 4.30
N GLY A 335 3.52 -40.00 3.72
CA GLY A 335 4.66 -40.55 4.46
C GLY A 335 5.28 -39.56 5.47
N SER A 336 5.32 -38.27 5.14
CA SER A 336 5.92 -37.24 6.03
C SER A 336 5.07 -36.95 7.27
N LEU A 337 3.75 -37.02 7.14
CA LEU A 337 2.80 -36.72 8.22
C LEU A 337 2.20 -37.97 8.88
N ASP A 338 2.53 -39.17 8.38
CA ASP A 338 1.96 -40.45 8.81
C ASP A 338 0.41 -40.45 8.76
N ILE A 339 -0.14 -39.99 7.63
CA ILE A 339 -1.59 -39.90 7.38
C ILE A 339 -1.97 -40.73 6.15
N SER A 340 -3.26 -41.10 6.04
CA SER A 340 -3.74 -41.84 4.86
C SER A 340 -3.55 -41.05 3.56
N PRO A 341 -3.33 -41.71 2.40
CA PRO A 341 -3.21 -41.03 1.11
C PRO A 341 -4.39 -40.11 0.79
N ASP A 342 -5.62 -40.53 1.12
CA ASP A 342 -6.83 -39.71 0.92
C ASP A 342 -6.81 -38.45 1.79
N SER A 343 -6.36 -38.57 3.05
CA SER A 343 -6.23 -37.42 3.95
C SER A 343 -5.15 -36.45 3.47
N ALA A 344 -4.03 -36.97 2.97
CA ALA A 344 -2.97 -36.17 2.35
C ALA A 344 -3.48 -35.42 1.12
N ILE A 345 -4.21 -36.07 0.22
CA ILE A 345 -4.81 -35.43 -0.97
C ILE A 345 -5.79 -34.33 -0.54
N ALA A 346 -6.68 -34.60 0.42
CA ALA A 346 -7.63 -33.61 0.91
C ALA A 346 -6.94 -32.39 1.56
N LEU A 347 -5.82 -32.62 2.26
CA LEU A 347 -5.02 -31.56 2.87
C LEU A 347 -4.32 -30.71 1.80
N ILE A 348 -3.75 -31.34 0.77
CA ILE A 348 -3.14 -30.66 -0.38
C ILE A 348 -4.17 -29.79 -1.10
N GLU A 349 -5.35 -30.32 -1.40
CA GLU A 349 -6.40 -29.56 -2.09
C GLU A 349 -6.91 -28.38 -1.25
N THR A 350 -7.00 -28.56 0.07
CA THR A 350 -7.31 -27.46 1.00
C THR A 350 -6.21 -26.40 0.97
N ALA A 351 -4.95 -26.82 0.98
CA ALA A 351 -3.81 -25.92 0.96
C ALA A 351 -3.72 -25.15 -0.36
N LYS A 352 -3.92 -25.81 -1.51
CA LYS A 352 -4.03 -25.15 -2.82
C LYS A 352 -5.16 -24.13 -2.86
N LEU A 353 -6.35 -24.52 -2.41
CA LEU A 353 -7.51 -23.63 -2.40
C LEU A 353 -7.29 -22.42 -1.50
N ALA A 354 -6.74 -22.59 -0.30
CA ALA A 354 -6.45 -21.48 0.60
C ALA A 354 -5.25 -20.62 0.13
N ALA A 355 -4.27 -21.19 -0.59
CA ALA A 355 -3.14 -20.47 -1.17
C ALA A 355 -3.58 -19.57 -2.35
N LEU A 356 -4.61 -19.97 -3.08
CA LEU A 356 -5.06 -19.29 -4.29
C LEU A 356 -5.49 -17.86 -3.98
N ARG A 357 -4.69 -16.89 -4.44
CA ARG A 357 -5.02 -15.45 -4.45
C ARG A 357 -5.56 -14.89 -3.14
N GLY A 358 -5.05 -15.39 -2.02
CA GLY A 358 -5.40 -14.81 -0.72
C GLY A 358 -6.72 -15.30 -0.12
N ILE A 359 -7.32 -16.40 -0.62
CA ILE A 359 -8.50 -17.02 -0.01
C ILE A 359 -8.26 -17.28 1.49
N GLY A 360 -7.13 -17.90 1.84
CA GLY A 360 -6.84 -18.24 3.23
C GLY A 360 -7.74 -19.34 3.80
N LEU A 361 -7.44 -19.81 5.02
CA LEU A 361 -8.10 -20.98 5.59
C LEU A 361 -9.59 -20.74 5.91
N GLU A 362 -9.95 -19.55 6.40
CA GLU A 362 -11.35 -19.24 6.76
C GLU A 362 -12.28 -19.27 5.54
N HIS A 363 -11.88 -18.61 4.45
CA HIS A 363 -12.68 -18.60 3.23
C HIS A 363 -12.63 -19.94 2.49
N ALA A 364 -11.50 -20.66 2.51
CA ALA A 364 -11.45 -22.02 1.97
C ALA A 364 -12.42 -22.95 2.71
N ALA A 365 -12.49 -22.87 4.04
CA ALA A 365 -13.48 -23.62 4.82
C ALA A 365 -14.93 -23.22 4.48
N ALA A 366 -15.19 -21.95 4.17
CA ALA A 366 -16.50 -21.49 3.71
C ALA A 366 -16.86 -22.01 2.31
N LEU A 367 -15.89 -22.03 1.39
CA LEU A 367 -16.04 -22.60 0.05
C LEU A 367 -16.36 -24.09 0.09
N ARG A 368 -15.65 -24.86 0.92
CA ARG A 368 -15.91 -26.30 1.10
C ARG A 368 -17.33 -26.59 1.57
N ARG A 369 -17.85 -25.81 2.52
CA ARG A 369 -19.22 -25.93 3.02
C ARG A 369 -20.30 -25.70 1.95
N VAL A 370 -19.99 -24.95 0.89
CA VAL A 370 -20.90 -24.75 -0.25
C VAL A 370 -20.56 -25.66 -1.45
N GLY A 371 -19.80 -26.73 -1.21
CA GLY A 371 -19.46 -27.75 -2.20
C GLY A 371 -18.36 -27.32 -3.19
N VAL A 372 -17.39 -26.53 -2.73
CA VAL A 372 -16.19 -26.16 -3.49
C VAL A 372 -14.96 -26.63 -2.74
N GLU A 373 -14.46 -27.81 -3.11
CA GLU A 373 -13.35 -28.50 -2.45
C GLU A 373 -12.02 -28.35 -3.17
N THR A 374 -12.06 -28.14 -4.49
CA THR A 374 -10.85 -28.01 -5.31
C THR A 374 -10.82 -26.70 -6.09
N VAL A 375 -9.63 -26.33 -6.55
CA VAL A 375 -9.44 -25.14 -7.40
C VAL A 375 -10.27 -25.26 -8.69
N CYS A 376 -10.35 -26.43 -9.33
CA CYS A 376 -11.12 -26.57 -10.56
C CYS A 376 -12.64 -26.58 -10.36
N GLN A 377 -13.12 -27.04 -9.20
CA GLN A 377 -14.52 -26.83 -8.84
C GLN A 377 -14.84 -25.35 -8.65
N LEU A 378 -13.91 -24.56 -8.11
CA LEU A 378 -14.05 -23.10 -8.00
C LEU A 378 -14.07 -22.43 -9.38
N ALA A 379 -13.20 -22.85 -10.30
CA ALA A 379 -13.11 -22.33 -11.66
C ALA A 379 -14.45 -22.42 -12.43
N ALA A 380 -15.19 -23.51 -12.20
CA ALA A 380 -16.48 -23.79 -12.84
C ALA A 380 -17.66 -22.98 -12.26
N ARG A 381 -17.49 -22.24 -11.16
CA ARG A 381 -18.58 -21.47 -10.54
C ARG A 381 -18.83 -20.14 -11.27
N ASP A 382 -20.09 -19.71 -11.23
CA ASP A 382 -20.45 -18.31 -11.49
C ASP A 382 -20.12 -17.46 -10.24
N PRO A 383 -19.32 -16.39 -10.36
CA PRO A 383 -18.89 -15.59 -9.21
C PRO A 383 -20.04 -15.00 -8.39
N ARG A 384 -21.07 -14.46 -9.03
CA ARG A 384 -22.18 -13.78 -8.34
C ARG A 384 -23.09 -14.77 -7.62
N GLY A 385 -23.37 -15.91 -8.26
CA GLY A 385 -24.09 -17.02 -7.65
C GLY A 385 -23.33 -17.61 -6.46
N LEU A 386 -22.01 -17.83 -6.59
CA LEU A 386 -21.17 -18.33 -5.50
C LEU A 386 -21.13 -17.36 -4.32
N TRP A 387 -20.93 -16.07 -4.59
CA TRP A 387 -20.94 -15.04 -3.55
C TRP A 387 -22.27 -15.01 -2.79
N THR A 388 -23.40 -15.10 -3.50
CA THR A 388 -24.74 -15.14 -2.89
C THR A 388 -24.88 -16.35 -1.96
N ARG A 389 -24.45 -17.54 -2.40
CA ARG A 389 -24.45 -18.77 -1.58
C ARG A 389 -23.58 -18.65 -0.34
N LEU A 390 -22.37 -18.10 -0.48
CA LEU A 390 -21.45 -17.87 0.64
C LEU A 390 -22.05 -16.91 1.68
N ARG A 391 -22.83 -15.91 1.25
CA ARG A 391 -23.52 -14.98 2.16
C ARG A 391 -24.77 -15.56 2.80
N SER A 392 -25.48 -16.45 2.11
CA SER A 392 -26.72 -17.07 2.59
C SER A 392 -26.49 -18.29 3.47
N ALA A 393 -25.32 -18.92 3.38
CA ALA A 393 -24.93 -20.02 4.26
C ALA A 393 -25.05 -19.57 5.72
N LYS A 394 -25.96 -20.21 6.46
CA LYS A 394 -26.10 -20.01 7.91
C LYS A 394 -24.85 -20.57 8.57
N GLU A 395 -23.85 -19.74 8.89
CA GLU A 395 -22.87 -20.12 9.91
C GLU A 395 -21.97 -18.97 10.39
N ARG A 396 -21.62 -19.07 11.70
CA ARG A 396 -20.59 -18.45 12.58
C ARG A 396 -19.99 -17.07 12.21
N PRO A 397 -19.55 -16.26 13.21
CA PRO A 397 -19.09 -14.88 13.03
C PRO A 397 -17.70 -14.77 12.37
N GLY A 398 -17.48 -15.42 11.23
CA GLY A 398 -16.29 -15.26 10.40
C GLY A 398 -16.47 -14.15 9.35
N LYS A 399 -15.37 -13.64 8.78
CA LYS A 399 -15.44 -12.64 7.71
C LYS A 399 -16.09 -13.23 6.47
N ARG A 400 -17.01 -12.47 5.87
CA ARG A 400 -17.64 -12.83 4.60
C ARG A 400 -16.88 -12.14 3.47
N PRO A 401 -16.58 -12.85 2.37
CA PRO A 401 -15.93 -12.22 1.24
C PRO A 401 -16.87 -11.24 0.54
N THR A 402 -16.28 -10.18 0.01
CA THR A 402 -16.89 -9.28 -0.95
C THR A 402 -17.14 -9.99 -2.28
N GLU A 403 -18.02 -9.44 -3.10
CA GLU A 403 -18.27 -9.99 -4.45
C GLU A 403 -17.01 -9.89 -5.33
N ALA A 404 -16.23 -8.82 -5.15
CA ALA A 404 -15.00 -8.59 -5.90
C ALA A 404 -13.92 -9.63 -5.58
N GLU A 405 -13.77 -10.01 -4.31
CA GLU A 405 -12.89 -11.11 -3.89
C GLU A 405 -13.27 -12.42 -4.60
N VAL A 406 -14.55 -12.79 -4.58
CA VAL A 406 -15.02 -14.03 -5.24
C VAL A 406 -14.74 -13.99 -6.75
N ARG A 407 -14.91 -12.83 -7.42
CA ARG A 407 -14.53 -12.68 -8.83
C ARG A 407 -13.03 -12.87 -9.05
N VAL A 408 -12.17 -12.35 -8.17
CA VAL A 408 -10.72 -12.55 -8.25
C VAL A 408 -10.38 -14.03 -8.11
N TRP A 409 -10.97 -14.71 -7.13
CA TRP A 409 -10.72 -16.13 -6.84
C TRP A 409 -11.13 -17.05 -7.98
N VAL A 410 -12.36 -16.92 -8.49
CA VAL A 410 -12.87 -17.73 -9.62
C VAL A 410 -12.01 -17.53 -10.87
N ARG A 411 -11.59 -16.30 -11.16
CA ARG A 411 -10.73 -16.02 -12.32
C ARG A 411 -9.35 -16.64 -12.19
N ALA A 412 -8.77 -16.60 -11.00
CA ALA A 412 -7.49 -17.22 -10.77
C ALA A 412 -7.57 -18.74 -10.87
N ALA A 413 -8.62 -19.34 -10.31
CA ALA A 413 -8.90 -20.76 -10.44
C ALA A 413 -9.02 -21.18 -11.92
N ARG A 414 -9.70 -20.38 -12.76
CA ARG A 414 -9.79 -20.64 -14.20
C ARG A 414 -8.42 -20.64 -14.89
N ARG A 415 -7.51 -19.77 -14.48
CA ARG A 415 -6.14 -19.74 -15.04
C ARG A 415 -5.33 -20.96 -14.64
N GLU A 416 -5.43 -21.40 -13.38
CA GLU A 416 -4.69 -22.57 -12.89
C GLU A 416 -5.19 -23.89 -13.49
N CYS A 417 -6.49 -24.01 -13.81
CA CYS A 417 -7.04 -25.24 -14.41
C CYS A 417 -6.98 -25.28 -15.94
N GLN A 418 -6.53 -24.20 -16.58
CA GLN A 418 -6.27 -24.15 -18.03
C GLN A 418 -4.80 -24.46 -18.38
N GLN A 419 -3.92 -24.44 -17.36
CA GLN A 419 -2.52 -24.87 -17.43
C GLN A 419 -2.44 -26.35 -17.07
#